data_AF-A0A2D7ETK4-F1
#
_entry.id   AF-A0A2D7ETK4-F1
#
_cell.length_a   1.000
_cell.length_b   1.000
_cell.length_c   1.000
_cell.angle_alpha   90.00
_cell.angle_beta   90.00
_cell.angle_gamma   90.00
#
_symmetry.space_group_name_H-M   'P 1'
#
loop_
_entity.id
_entity.type
_entity.pdbx_description
1 polymer ?
#
loop_
_entity_poly.entity_id
_entity_poly.type
_entity_poly.pdbx_seq_one_letter_code
_entity_poly.pdbx_strand_id
1 'polypeptide(L)'
;MQEKRGFFSTWFGFSGWRVMSAKAQIFTQILYRVIFLFGLACLIVGYGYITGSEPGGLPLAAMIVAWYLLFQAMINFIFVEGSR
;
A
#
# COMPACT_ATOMS: atom_id res chain seq x y z
N MET A 1 -0.83 25.30 22.16
CA MET A 1 -1.46 23.97 22.33
C MET A 1 -1.02 23.11 21.16
N GLN A 2 -0.24 22.05 21.38
CA GLN A 2 0.22 21.16 20.33
C GLN A 2 -0.98 20.35 19.83
N GLU A 3 -1.50 20.69 18.64
CA GLU A 3 -2.39 19.81 17.91
C GLU A 3 -1.65 18.48 17.66
N LYS A 4 -1.99 17.45 18.44
CA LYS A 4 -1.63 16.08 18.10
C LYS A 4 -2.25 15.80 16.74
N ARG A 5 -1.45 15.87 15.66
CA ARG A 5 -1.86 15.36 14.34
C ARG A 5 -2.46 13.98 14.58
N GLY A 6 -3.75 13.82 14.26
CA GLY A 6 -4.49 12.62 14.61
C GLY A 6 -3.80 11.41 14.01
N PHE A 7 -3.75 10.30 14.76
CA PHE A 7 -3.07 9.07 14.35
C PHE A 7 -3.44 8.66 12.91
N PHE A 8 -4.72 8.83 12.55
CA PHE A 8 -5.26 8.64 11.20
C PHE A 8 -4.78 9.67 10.16
N SER A 9 -4.62 10.95 10.51
CA SER A 9 -4.15 11.95 9.55
C SER A 9 -2.67 11.81 9.25
N THR A 10 -1.88 11.38 10.25
CA THR A 10 -0.48 11.01 10.07
C THR A 10 -0.37 9.70 9.30
N TRP A 11 -1.14 8.67 9.69
CA TRP A 11 -1.15 7.40 8.96
C TRP A 11 -1.55 7.58 7.50
N PHE A 12 -2.68 8.20 7.17
CA PHE A 12 -3.12 8.34 5.78
C PHE A 12 -2.44 9.47 4.99
N GLY A 13 -1.37 10.07 5.53
CA GLY A 13 -0.33 10.77 4.76
C GLY A 13 -0.79 11.90 3.84
N PHE A 14 -1.96 12.50 4.06
CA PHE A 14 -2.55 13.50 3.16
C PHE A 14 -1.67 14.76 2.98
N SER A 15 -0.72 15.02 3.90
CA SER A 15 0.19 16.18 3.81
C SER A 15 1.33 16.02 2.81
N GLY A 16 1.85 14.81 2.59
CA GLY A 16 3.00 14.57 1.70
C GLY A 16 2.67 14.82 0.23
N TRP A 17 1.45 14.46 -0.18
CA TRP A 17 0.93 14.65 -1.54
C TRP A 17 0.78 16.12 -1.93
N ARG A 18 0.53 17.00 -0.95
CA ARG A 18 0.27 18.44 -1.18
C ARG A 18 1.52 19.22 -1.57
N VAL A 19 2.71 18.66 -1.33
CA VAL A 19 4.01 19.27 -1.68
C VAL A 19 4.50 18.82 -3.06
N MET A 20 3.84 17.81 -3.66
CA MET A 20 4.26 17.18 -4.91
C MET A 20 3.71 17.93 -6.14
N SER A 21 4.55 18.18 -7.14
CA SER A 21 4.09 18.73 -8.43
C SER A 21 3.10 17.78 -9.12
N ALA A 22 2.13 18.31 -9.86
CA ALA A 22 1.06 17.52 -10.49
C ALA A 22 1.59 16.37 -11.37
N LYS A 23 2.71 16.57 -12.07
CA LYS A 23 3.36 15.52 -12.87
C LYS A 23 3.90 14.37 -12.00
N ALA A 24 4.52 14.71 -10.87
CA ALA A 24 5.07 13.73 -9.93
C ALA A 24 3.96 12.98 -9.19
N GLN A 25 2.84 13.65 -8.87
CA GLN A 25 1.66 13.01 -8.28
C GLN A 25 1.08 11.93 -9.20
N ILE A 26 0.88 12.23 -10.48
CA ILE A 26 0.35 11.26 -11.46
C ILE A 26 1.30 10.08 -11.62
N PHE A 27 2.60 10.34 -11.79
CA PHE A 27 3.61 9.29 -11.91
C PHE A 27 3.61 8.36 -10.70
N THR A 28 3.60 8.94 -9.50
CA THR A 28 3.58 8.19 -8.24
C THR A 28 2.29 7.37 -8.07
N GLN A 29 1.13 7.89 -8.46
CA GLN A 29 -0.12 7.10 -8.46
C GLN A 29 -0.04 5.89 -9.40
N ILE A 30 0.51 6.06 -10.60
CA ILE A 30 0.69 4.96 -11.56
C ILE A 30 1.65 3.93 -10.98
N LEU A 31 2.81 4.37 -10.50
CA LEU A 31 3.82 3.50 -9.89
C LEU A 31 3.24 2.70 -8.72
N TYR A 32 2.45 3.34 -7.84
CA TYR A 32 1.78 2.65 -6.74
C TYR A 32 0.86 1.53 -7.21
N ARG A 33 0.05 1.77 -8.25
CA ARG A 33 -0.86 0.75 -8.79
C ARG A 33 -0.08 -0.43 -9.37
N VAL A 34 1.00 -0.16 -10.10
CA VAL A 34 1.84 -1.20 -10.69
C VAL A 34 2.49 -2.06 -9.60
N ILE A 35 3.11 -1.44 -8.60
CA ILE A 35 3.75 -2.17 -7.49
C ILE A 35 2.72 -2.97 -6.70
N PHE A 36 1.54 -2.40 -6.44
CA PHE A 36 0.47 -3.10 -5.73
C PHE A 36 0.06 -4.39 -6.46
N LEU A 37 -0.22 -4.29 -7.77
CA LEU A 37 -0.61 -5.44 -8.59
C LEU A 37 0.51 -6.47 -8.68
N PHE A 38 1.76 -6.01 -8.84
CA PHE A 38 2.92 -6.90 -8.90
C PHE A 38 3.10 -7.69 -7.60
N GLY A 39 3.04 -7.03 -6.45
CA GLY A 39 3.15 -7.69 -5.15
C GLY A 39 1.99 -8.66 -4.88
N LEU A 40 0.76 -8.32 -5.29
CA LEU A 40 -0.38 -9.23 -5.20
C LEU A 40 -0.18 -10.48 -6.07
N ALA A 41 0.33 -10.30 -7.29
CA ALA A 41 0.66 -11.40 -8.19
C ALA A 41 1.74 -12.32 -7.58
N CYS A 42 2.79 -11.75 -6.99
CA CYS A 42 3.82 -12.52 -6.27
C CYS A 42 3.23 -13.34 -5.12
N LEU A 43 2.28 -12.77 -4.36
CA LEU A 43 1.59 -13.47 -3.28
C LEU A 43 0.77 -14.67 -3.80
N ILE A 44 -0.02 -14.48 -4.85
CA ILE A 44 -0.84 -15.54 -5.45
C ILE A 44 0.04 -16.67 -6.01
N VAL A 45 1.10 -16.31 -6.75
CA VAL A 45 2.07 -17.28 -7.28
C VAL A 45 2.79 -18.01 -6.14
N GLY A 46 3.23 -17.29 -5.11
CA GLY A 46 3.89 -17.86 -3.94
C GLY A 46 3.01 -18.84 -3.17
N TYR A 47 1.72 -18.54 -3.03
CA TYR A 47 0.75 -19.48 -2.46
C TYR A 47 0.69 -20.77 -3.28
N GLY A 48 0.51 -20.66 -4.60
CA GLY A 48 0.47 -21.83 -5.48
C GLY A 48 1.75 -22.67 -5.45
N TYR A 49 2.91 -22.01 -5.31
CA TYR A 49 4.19 -22.70 -5.16
C TYR A 49 4.31 -23.49 -3.85
N ILE A 50 3.79 -22.94 -2.73
CA ILE A 50 3.88 -23.58 -1.40
C ILE A 50 2.83 -24.69 -1.24
N THR A 51 1.59 -24.44 -1.67
CA THR A 51 0.48 -25.37 -1.42
C THR A 51 0.26 -26.35 -2.57
N GLY A 52 0.90 -26.13 -3.73
CA GLY A 52 0.69 -26.93 -4.95
C GLY A 52 -0.72 -26.79 -5.54
N SER A 53 -1.48 -25.77 -5.13
CA SER A 53 -2.88 -25.57 -5.49
C SER A 53 -3.20 -24.09 -5.68
N GLU A 54 -4.16 -23.77 -6.54
CA GLU A 54 -4.64 -22.39 -6.66
C GLU A 54 -5.40 -21.95 -5.41
N PRO A 55 -5.33 -20.66 -5.02
CA PRO A 55 -6.10 -20.15 -3.90
C PRO A 55 -7.59 -20.17 -4.25
N GLY A 56 -8.38 -20.89 -3.47
CA GLY A 56 -9.85 -20.80 -3.52
C GLY A 56 -10.35 -19.39 -3.13
N GLY A 57 -11.66 -19.16 -3.25
CA GLY A 57 -12.25 -17.83 -3.04
C GLY A 57 -11.96 -17.20 -1.66
N LEU A 58 -12.03 -17.99 -0.59
CA LEU A 58 -11.73 -17.54 0.78
C LEU A 58 -10.25 -17.16 0.99
N PRO A 59 -9.26 -18.03 0.71
CA PRO A 59 -7.86 -17.65 0.85
C PRO A 59 -7.47 -16.51 -0.09
N LEU A 60 -7.99 -16.45 -1.31
CA LEU A 60 -7.76 -15.33 -2.23
C LEU A 60 -8.28 -14.01 -1.65
N ALA A 61 -9.51 -13.99 -1.13
CA ALA A 61 -10.08 -12.80 -0.49
C ALA A 61 -9.24 -12.36 0.72
N ALA A 62 -8.84 -13.30 1.58
CA ALA A 62 -7.97 -13.02 2.72
C ALA A 62 -6.62 -12.44 2.30
N MET A 63 -5.99 -12.99 1.25
CA MET A 63 -4.73 -12.49 0.70
C MET A 63 -4.87 -11.07 0.14
N ILE A 64 -5.95 -10.77 -0.58
CA ILE A 64 -6.23 -9.43 -1.11
C ILE A 64 -6.38 -8.44 0.04
N VAL A 65 -7.18 -8.76 1.06
CA VAL A 65 -7.41 -7.86 2.21
C VAL A 65 -6.12 -7.66 3.00
N ALA A 66 -5.40 -8.73 3.33
CA ALA A 66 -4.15 -8.65 4.07
C ALA A 66 -3.09 -7.85 3.29
N TRP A 67 -2.94 -8.12 1.99
CA TRP A 67 -2.01 -7.39 1.14
C TRP A 67 -2.37 -5.92 1.01
N TYR A 68 -3.65 -5.59 0.84
CA TYR A 68 -4.13 -4.21 0.82
C TYR A 68 -3.74 -3.47 2.10
N LEU A 69 -4.01 -4.04 3.27
CA LEU A 69 -3.68 -3.42 4.55
C LEU A 69 -2.17 -3.24 4.73
N LEU A 70 -1.37 -4.26 4.40
CA LEU A 70 0.10 -4.19 4.46
C LEU A 70 0.66 -3.14 3.51
N PHE A 71 0.16 -3.09 2.28
CA PHE A 71 0.61 -2.13 1.28
C PHE A 71 0.28 -0.70 1.71
N GLN A 72 -0.95 -0.44 2.20
CA GLN A 72 -1.31 0.86 2.75
C GLN A 72 -0.37 1.25 3.90
N ALA A 73 -0.09 0.33 4.82
CA ALA A 73 0.86 0.57 5.92
C ALA A 73 2.28 0.93 5.43
N MET A 74 2.81 0.20 4.46
CA MET A 74 4.13 0.48 3.86
C MET A 74 4.19 1.86 3.21
N ILE A 75 3.20 2.19 2.40
CA ILE A 75 3.15 3.47 1.69
C ILE A 75 3.03 4.63 2.69
N ASN A 76 2.18 4.46 3.70
CA ASN A 76 2.02 5.42 4.77
C ASN A 76 3.32 5.64 5.55
N PHE A 77 4.10 4.59 5.82
CA PHE A 77 5.41 4.72 6.46
C PHE A 77 6.40 5.55 5.62
N ILE A 78 6.47 5.30 4.31
CA ILE A 78 7.34 6.05 3.38
C ILE A 78 6.98 7.55 3.40
N PHE A 79 5.69 7.89 3.40
CA PHE A 79 5.24 9.28 3.41
C PHE A 79 5.35 9.98 4.77
N VAL A 80 5.31 9.25 5.87
CA VAL A 80 5.44 9.82 7.24
C VAL A 80 6.90 10.08 7.60
N GLU A 81 7.81 9.14 7.31
CA GLU A 81 9.24 9.31 7.58
C GLU A 81 9.91 10.25 6.57
N GLY A 82 9.51 10.21 5.29
CA GLY A 82 10.08 11.08 4.26
C GLY A 82 9.71 12.57 4.36
N SER A 83 8.85 12.96 5.32
CA SER A 83 8.42 14.35 5.53
C SER A 83 9.09 15.02 6.75
N ARG A 84 10.05 14.36 7.41
CA ARG A 84 10.93 14.98 8.43
C ARG A 84 12.27 15.34 7.82
#